data_AF-A0A2N2IZ69-F1
#
_entry.id   AF-A0A2N2IZ69-F1
#
_cell.length_a   1.000
_cell.length_b   1.000
_cell.length_c   1.000
_cell.angle_alpha   90.00
_cell.angle_beta   90.00
_cell.angle_gamma   90.00
#
_symmetry.space_group_name_H-M   'P 1'
#
loop_
_entity.id
_entity.type
_entity.pdbx_description
1 polymer ?
#
loop_
_entity_poly.entity_id
_entity_poly.type
_entity_poly.pdbx_seq_one_letter_code
_entity_poly.pdbx_strand_id
1 'polypeptide(L)'
;MKILYLVNLEAPASAYDCPTTQQKPTGPSIRLDFCDAAFSKYFTELMDVVLPFTGHIELFNETNWNYSESAPYYSSVSPAGYIIDRSVQLNAIAQSILQQKRVQGYQTALHSQGIAYFYDSNFPTRGWAPPASMPLIEANAYVYYVQAAGAGGNFGTLDVVDFHPYFNGTDYETMVTYFLTQLNQVVGSKFVWATETNSGGSESDQIIVFNKLTDYLDANWIQKAFWYVVRSGYVSGDGDAYSLYDVDRNLIKPNLAATIKATVETVPYAQRFLPSTYGPVE
;
A
#
# COMPACT_ATOMS: atom_id res chain seq x y z
N MET A 1 11.01 -2.01 8.72
CA MET A 1 10.22 -0.86 9.19
C MET A 1 9.79 -0.11 7.94
N LYS A 2 8.48 -0.10 7.63
CA LYS A 2 7.92 0.72 6.54
C LYS A 2 7.82 2.14 7.11
N ILE A 3 8.59 3.08 6.59
CA ILE A 3 8.31 4.50 6.86
C ILE A 3 7.27 4.88 5.84
N LEU A 4 5.99 4.81 6.24
CA LEU A 4 4.88 5.39 5.50
C LEU A 4 5.07 6.91 5.54
N TYR A 5 5.79 7.43 4.55
CA TYR A 5 5.86 8.86 4.35
C TYR A 5 4.83 9.25 3.33
N LEU A 6 3.68 9.71 3.81
CA LEU A 6 2.67 10.29 2.95
C LEU A 6 3.23 11.61 2.42
N VAL A 7 3.77 11.57 1.19
CA VAL A 7 4.28 12.72 0.40
C VAL A 7 3.29 13.89 0.47
N ASN A 8 2.01 13.56 0.58
CA ASN A 8 0.92 14.50 0.64
C ASN A 8 0.85 15.35 1.91
N LEU A 9 1.38 14.90 3.06
CA LEU A 9 1.18 15.55 4.36
C LEU A 9 1.93 16.88 4.49
N GLU A 10 3.10 17.00 3.86
CA GLU A 10 3.98 18.17 3.98
C GLU A 10 4.06 18.98 2.67
N ALA A 11 3.29 18.61 1.64
CA ALA A 11 3.29 19.31 0.36
C ALA A 11 2.61 20.70 0.48
N PRO A 12 3.26 21.80 0.04
CA PRO A 12 2.67 23.13 0.10
C PRO A 12 1.44 23.23 -0.82
N ALA A 13 0.49 24.12 -0.51
CA ALA A 13 -0.73 24.30 -1.32
C ALA A 13 -0.44 24.61 -2.80
N SER A 14 0.66 25.31 -3.10
CA SER A 14 1.11 25.60 -4.46
C SER A 14 1.50 24.35 -5.26
N ALA A 15 1.73 23.20 -4.62
CA ALA A 15 2.03 21.94 -5.29
C ALA A 15 0.85 21.42 -6.12
N TYR A 16 -0.36 21.95 -5.92
CA TYR A 16 -1.61 21.53 -6.58
C TYR A 16 -2.12 22.56 -7.59
N ASP A 17 -1.45 23.72 -7.72
CA ASP A 17 -1.85 24.87 -8.55
C ASP A 17 -1.20 24.82 -9.95
N CYS A 18 -1.68 23.92 -10.81
CA CYS A 18 -1.06 23.72 -12.13
C CYS A 18 -1.63 24.68 -13.18
N PRO A 19 -0.83 25.14 -14.16
CA PRO A 19 -1.32 26.04 -15.21
C PRO A 19 -2.45 25.45 -16.07
N THR A 20 -2.53 24.12 -16.16
CA THR A 20 -3.56 23.39 -16.89
C THR A 20 -4.84 23.14 -16.08
N THR A 21 -4.91 23.60 -14.82
CA THR A 21 -6.02 23.29 -13.91
C THR A 21 -7.26 24.09 -14.25
N GLN A 22 -8.25 23.43 -14.86
CA GLN A 22 -9.55 24.06 -15.19
C GLN A 22 -10.50 24.10 -13.99
N GLN A 23 -10.33 23.22 -13.00
CA GLN A 23 -11.14 23.16 -11.77
C GLN A 23 -10.24 22.74 -10.59
N LYS A 24 -9.89 23.69 -9.73
CA LYS A 24 -9.02 23.43 -8.58
C LYS A 24 -9.78 22.65 -7.50
N PRO A 25 -9.15 21.69 -6.80
CA PRO A 25 -9.78 21.01 -5.68
C PRO A 25 -10.20 22.01 -4.60
N THR A 26 -11.48 21.99 -4.21
CA THR A 26 -12.00 22.75 -3.06
C THR A 26 -12.15 21.88 -1.82
N GLY A 27 -11.73 20.61 -1.91
CA GLY A 27 -11.78 19.62 -0.83
C GLY A 27 -10.70 18.55 -1.00
N PRO A 28 -10.41 17.76 0.04
CA PRO A 28 -9.37 16.75 0.02
C PRO A 28 -9.74 15.57 -0.90
N SER A 29 -8.98 15.38 -1.98
CA SER A 29 -8.86 14.12 -2.72
C SER A 29 -7.67 13.33 -2.16
N ILE A 30 -7.63 12.00 -2.29
CA ILE A 30 -6.42 11.22 -2.00
C ILE A 30 -5.34 11.69 -2.99
N ARG A 31 -4.46 12.55 -2.48
CA ARG A 31 -3.77 13.64 -3.18
C ARG A 31 -2.82 13.20 -4.30
N LEU A 32 -3.32 12.73 -5.44
CA LEU A 32 -2.53 12.48 -6.65
C LEU A 32 -2.35 13.76 -7.51
N ASP A 33 -2.96 14.85 -7.06
CA ASP A 33 -3.23 16.10 -7.77
C ASP A 33 -2.04 17.07 -7.89
N PHE A 34 -0.83 16.58 -7.70
CA PHE A 34 0.38 17.40 -7.77
C PHE A 34 0.62 17.92 -9.19
N CYS A 35 1.24 19.08 -9.32
CA CYS A 35 1.90 19.46 -10.56
C CYS A 35 3.19 18.68 -10.72
N ASP A 36 3.46 18.13 -11.90
CA ASP A 36 4.64 17.28 -12.14
C ASP A 36 5.96 17.93 -11.70
N ALA A 37 6.15 19.21 -12.02
CA ALA A 37 7.36 19.95 -11.63
C ALA A 37 7.45 20.14 -10.10
N ALA A 38 6.32 20.38 -9.43
CA ALA A 38 6.28 20.53 -7.98
C ALA A 38 6.52 19.20 -7.28
N PHE A 39 5.86 18.12 -7.73
CA PHE A 39 6.11 16.76 -7.26
C PHE A 39 7.56 16.35 -7.46
N SER A 40 8.11 16.53 -8.67
CA SER A 40 9.48 16.15 -8.98
C SER A 40 10.48 16.88 -8.08
N LYS A 41 10.33 18.19 -7.90
CA LYS A 41 11.18 18.98 -6.99
C LYS A 41 11.05 18.47 -5.54
N TYR A 42 9.82 18.43 -5.03
CA TYR A 42 9.54 18.02 -3.66
C TYR A 42 10.05 16.60 -3.36
N PHE A 43 9.76 15.65 -4.24
CA PHE A 43 10.18 14.26 -4.07
C PHE A 43 11.71 14.14 -4.15
N THR A 44 12.38 14.89 -5.03
CA THR A 44 13.85 14.92 -5.10
C THR A 44 14.47 15.38 -3.78
N GLU A 45 13.98 16.50 -3.23
CA GLU A 45 14.45 17.08 -1.97
C GLU A 45 14.12 16.16 -0.78
N LEU A 46 12.93 15.55 -0.76
CA LEU A 46 12.52 14.60 0.25
C LEU A 46 13.43 13.36 0.25
N MET A 47 13.77 12.82 -0.92
CA MET A 47 14.64 11.64 -1.01
C MET A 47 16.07 11.91 -0.50
N ASP A 48 16.57 13.15 -0.54
CA ASP A 48 17.85 13.51 0.10
C ASP A 48 17.79 13.33 1.62
N VAL A 49 16.61 13.47 2.22
CA VAL A 49 16.39 13.30 3.67
C VAL A 49 16.02 11.85 4.01
N VAL A 50 15.21 11.18 3.19
CA VAL A 50 14.62 9.87 3.50
C VAL A 50 15.56 8.71 3.19
N LEU A 51 16.28 8.75 2.06
CA LEU A 51 17.10 7.62 1.59
C LEU A 51 18.28 7.23 2.50
N PRO A 52 18.85 8.11 3.34
CA PRO A 52 19.76 7.68 4.40
C PRO A 52 19.14 6.71 5.43
N PHE A 53 17.81 6.68 5.58
CA PHE A 53 17.11 5.89 6.60
C PHE A 53 16.33 4.70 6.03
N THR A 54 15.79 4.81 4.81
CA THR A 54 15.04 3.73 4.15
C THR A 54 15.15 3.80 2.64
N GLY A 55 15.30 2.64 2.00
CA GLY A 55 15.21 2.51 0.54
C GLY A 55 13.81 2.17 0.01
N HIS A 56 12.86 1.78 0.86
CA HIS A 56 11.52 1.34 0.41
C HIS A 56 10.54 2.50 0.46
N ILE A 57 10.02 2.89 -0.71
CA ILE A 57 9.19 4.09 -0.89
C ILE A 57 7.84 3.70 -1.48
N GLU A 58 6.78 4.03 -0.76
CA GLU A 58 5.40 4.08 -1.26
C GLU A 58 5.00 5.56 -1.31
N LEU A 59 4.41 6.02 -2.42
CA LEU A 59 4.13 7.45 -2.60
C LEU A 59 2.83 7.87 -1.89
N PHE A 60 1.83 6.99 -1.90
CA PHE A 60 0.47 7.21 -1.47
C PHE A 60 -0.12 5.92 -0.91
N ASN A 61 -1.03 6.06 0.06
CA ASN A 61 -1.72 4.95 0.68
C ASN A 61 -3.11 4.73 0.05
N GLU A 62 -3.42 3.51 -0.35
CA GLU A 62 -4.79 3.05 -0.65
C GLU A 62 -5.58 3.95 -1.61
N THR A 63 -4.95 4.35 -2.71
CA THR A 63 -5.53 5.29 -3.67
C THR A 63 -6.74 4.74 -4.43
N ASN A 64 -6.99 3.44 -4.36
CA ASN A 64 -8.12 2.79 -5.01
C ASN A 64 -9.42 2.87 -4.17
N TRP A 65 -9.38 3.42 -2.96
CA TRP A 65 -10.49 3.42 -2.00
C TRP A 65 -10.77 4.82 -1.44
N ASN A 66 -12.06 5.14 -1.22
CA ASN A 66 -12.53 6.39 -0.61
C ASN A 66 -11.98 7.66 -1.28
N TYR A 67 -11.80 7.58 -2.60
CA TYR A 67 -11.53 8.76 -3.42
C TYR A 67 -12.79 9.61 -3.54
N SER A 68 -12.63 10.86 -3.97
CA SER A 68 -13.77 11.69 -4.25
C SER A 68 -14.23 11.50 -5.69
N GLU A 69 -15.49 11.10 -5.90
CA GLU A 69 -16.10 11.05 -7.26
C GLU A 69 -16.53 12.44 -7.76
N SER A 70 -16.63 13.42 -6.87
CA SER A 70 -17.23 14.74 -7.13
C SER A 70 -16.26 15.92 -6.97
N ALA A 71 -15.09 15.73 -6.35
CA ALA A 71 -14.00 16.68 -6.39
C ALA A 71 -13.33 16.65 -7.77
N PRO A 72 -12.72 17.76 -8.23
CA PRO A 72 -12.20 17.81 -9.58
C PRO A 72 -11.04 16.85 -9.78
N TYR A 73 -11.03 16.19 -10.94
CA TYR A 73 -9.97 15.32 -11.42
C TYR A 73 -9.32 15.95 -12.66
N TYR A 74 -8.03 15.73 -12.85
CA TYR A 74 -7.22 16.48 -13.83
C TYR A 74 -7.27 15.87 -15.24
N SER A 75 -8.43 15.32 -15.65
CA SER A 75 -8.55 14.62 -16.93
C SER A 75 -9.98 14.56 -17.46
N SER A 76 -10.14 14.20 -18.74
CA SER A 76 -11.44 13.88 -19.35
C SER A 76 -11.89 12.44 -19.10
N VAL A 77 -11.12 11.63 -18.38
CA VAL A 77 -11.51 10.27 -18.00
C VAL A 77 -12.30 10.30 -16.69
N SER A 78 -12.99 9.21 -16.35
CA SER A 78 -13.71 9.11 -15.07
C SER A 78 -12.75 9.29 -13.87
N PRO A 79 -13.23 9.64 -12.67
CA PRO A 79 -12.40 9.73 -11.46
C PRO A 79 -11.53 8.48 -11.23
N ALA A 80 -12.10 7.29 -11.49
CA ALA A 80 -11.37 6.04 -11.41
C ALA A 80 -10.21 5.95 -12.44
N GLY A 81 -10.48 6.32 -13.70
CA GLY A 81 -9.43 6.39 -14.73
C GLY A 81 -8.34 7.40 -14.38
N TYR A 82 -8.72 8.55 -13.82
CA TYR A 82 -7.79 9.57 -13.38
C TYR A 82 -6.81 9.04 -12.32
N ILE A 83 -7.30 8.32 -11.31
CA ILE A 83 -6.47 7.72 -10.26
C ILE A 83 -5.41 6.78 -10.85
N ILE A 84 -5.80 5.94 -11.81
CA ILE A 84 -4.89 5.01 -12.47
C ILE A 84 -3.83 5.78 -13.26
N ASP A 85 -4.25 6.66 -14.17
CA ASP A 85 -3.36 7.41 -15.05
C ASP A 85 -2.38 8.27 -14.25
N ARG A 86 -2.86 8.91 -13.18
CA ARG A 86 -2.04 9.75 -12.34
C ARG A 86 -1.05 8.95 -11.49
N SER A 87 -1.47 7.81 -10.95
CA SER A 87 -0.56 6.91 -10.23
C SER A 87 0.57 6.41 -11.15
N VAL A 88 0.24 6.07 -12.41
CA VAL A 88 1.22 5.68 -13.45
C VAL A 88 2.23 6.80 -13.68
N GLN A 89 1.75 8.02 -13.94
CA GLN A 89 2.61 9.16 -14.23
C GLN A 89 3.54 9.52 -13.06
N LEU A 90 3.00 9.55 -11.84
CA LEU A 90 3.79 9.87 -10.64
C LEU A 90 4.81 8.78 -10.32
N ASN A 91 4.47 7.50 -10.51
CA ASN A 91 5.42 6.40 -10.38
C ASN A 91 6.57 6.52 -11.39
N ALA A 92 6.30 6.91 -12.64
CA ALA A 92 7.34 7.11 -13.64
C ALA A 92 8.30 8.27 -13.25
N ILE A 93 7.77 9.38 -12.75
CA ILE A 93 8.58 10.51 -12.25
C ILE A 93 9.42 10.07 -11.06
N ALA A 94 8.80 9.40 -10.07
CA ALA A 94 9.48 8.90 -8.88
C ALA A 94 10.60 7.93 -9.26
N GLN A 95 10.34 6.98 -10.17
CA GLN A 95 11.33 6.00 -10.59
C GLN A 95 12.53 6.66 -11.29
N SER A 96 12.31 7.71 -12.09
CA SER A 96 13.40 8.49 -12.70
C SER A 96 14.28 9.15 -11.63
N ILE A 97 13.68 9.74 -10.60
CA ILE A 97 14.41 10.36 -9.48
C ILE A 97 15.18 9.31 -8.68
N LEU A 98 14.53 8.19 -8.33
CA LEU A 98 15.15 7.10 -7.60
C LEU A 98 16.32 6.47 -8.38
N GLN A 99 16.22 6.35 -9.71
CA GLN A 99 17.35 5.92 -10.56
C GLN A 99 18.55 6.87 -10.46
N GLN A 100 18.31 8.19 -10.42
CA GLN A 100 19.40 9.16 -10.22
C GLN A 100 20.03 9.02 -8.83
N LYS A 101 19.22 8.80 -7.78
CA LYS A 101 19.72 8.54 -6.42
C LYS A 101 20.52 7.22 -6.34
N ARG A 102 20.13 6.18 -7.09
CA ARG A 102 20.91 4.93 -7.21
C ARG A 102 22.31 5.16 -7.78
N VAL A 103 22.45 6.03 -8.79
CA VAL A 103 23.77 6.41 -9.33
C VAL A 103 24.65 7.09 -8.29
N GLN A 104 24.04 7.77 -7.31
CA GLN A 104 24.74 8.40 -6.18
C GLN A 104 25.05 7.41 -5.03
N GLY A 105 24.71 6.13 -5.19
CA GLY A 105 24.99 5.07 -4.22
C GLY A 105 23.83 4.74 -3.28
N TYR A 106 22.68 5.41 -3.38
CA TYR A 106 21.51 5.08 -2.57
C TYR A 106 20.84 3.79 -3.04
N GLN A 107 20.33 3.02 -2.08
CA GLN A 107 19.50 1.86 -2.37
C GLN A 107 18.05 2.29 -2.36
N THR A 108 17.29 1.94 -3.41
CA THR A 108 15.90 2.37 -3.54
C THR A 108 15.03 1.27 -4.14
N ALA A 109 13.80 1.16 -3.67
CA ALA A 109 12.74 0.29 -4.15
C ALA A 109 11.42 1.07 -4.14
N LEU A 110 10.78 1.19 -5.30
CA LEU A 110 9.47 1.84 -5.44
C LEU A 110 8.34 0.83 -5.32
N HIS A 111 7.37 1.09 -4.45
CA HIS A 111 6.19 0.26 -4.23
C HIS A 111 5.02 0.81 -5.02
N SER A 112 4.06 -0.04 -5.40
CA SER A 112 2.74 0.47 -5.77
C SER A 112 2.12 1.20 -4.58
N GLN A 113 1.12 2.02 -4.86
CA GLN A 113 0.24 2.52 -3.80
C GLN A 113 -0.44 1.28 -3.20
N GLY A 114 -0.37 1.11 -1.88
CA GLY A 114 -0.88 -0.06 -1.19
C GLY A 114 -2.33 -0.32 -1.60
N ILE A 115 -2.55 -1.39 -2.37
CA ILE A 115 -3.86 -1.65 -2.99
C ILE A 115 -4.81 -2.13 -1.90
N ALA A 116 -5.78 -1.30 -1.52
CA ALA A 116 -6.78 -1.66 -0.53
C ALA A 116 -7.60 -2.85 -1.03
N TYR A 117 -7.64 -3.93 -0.25
CA TYR A 117 -8.37 -5.13 -0.61
C TYR A 117 -9.19 -5.68 0.55
N PHE A 118 -10.46 -5.31 0.54
CA PHE A 118 -11.44 -5.68 1.56
C PHE A 118 -12.79 -6.13 0.95
N TYR A 119 -12.91 -6.10 -0.38
CA TYR A 119 -14.12 -6.48 -1.13
C TYR A 119 -13.78 -6.91 -2.56
N ASP A 120 -14.57 -7.84 -3.11
CA ASP A 120 -14.57 -8.24 -4.52
C ASP A 120 -15.98 -8.63 -4.96
N SER A 121 -16.46 -8.05 -6.07
CA SER A 121 -17.81 -8.30 -6.57
C SER A 121 -18.06 -9.73 -7.05
N ASN A 122 -17.01 -10.52 -7.34
CA ASN A 122 -17.15 -11.95 -7.63
C ASN A 122 -17.56 -12.76 -6.40
N PHE A 123 -17.38 -12.19 -5.20
CA PHE A 123 -17.73 -12.81 -3.92
C PHE A 123 -18.58 -11.84 -3.08
N PRO A 124 -19.80 -11.49 -3.52
CA PRO A 124 -20.57 -10.37 -2.97
C PRO A 124 -20.98 -10.55 -1.50
N THR A 125 -20.88 -11.76 -0.96
CA THR A 125 -21.19 -12.09 0.44
C THR A 125 -19.95 -12.19 1.33
N ARG A 126 -18.75 -11.89 0.82
CA ARG A 126 -17.47 -12.01 1.54
C ARG A 126 -16.80 -10.65 1.65
N GLY A 127 -16.20 -10.38 2.81
CA GLY A 127 -15.56 -9.09 3.10
C GLY A 127 -16.56 -7.96 3.39
N TRP A 128 -16.12 -6.73 3.21
CA TRP A 128 -16.88 -5.52 3.52
C TRP A 128 -17.18 -4.71 2.26
N ALA A 129 -18.41 -4.80 1.75
CA ALA A 129 -18.85 -3.97 0.65
C ALA A 129 -18.88 -2.48 1.09
N PRO A 130 -18.15 -1.58 0.41
CA PRO A 130 -18.16 -0.18 0.78
C PRO A 130 -19.53 0.45 0.51
N PRO A 131 -19.98 1.42 1.32
CA PRO A 131 -21.21 2.15 1.04
C PRO A 131 -21.06 2.96 -0.25
N ALA A 132 -22.18 3.22 -0.95
CA ALA A 132 -22.17 3.95 -2.22
C ALA A 132 -21.52 5.35 -2.17
N SER A 133 -21.47 5.97 -0.98
CA SER A 133 -20.79 7.27 -0.77
C SER A 133 -19.26 7.17 -0.64
N MET A 134 -18.70 5.95 -0.62
CA MET A 134 -17.27 5.68 -0.48
C MET A 134 -16.83 4.81 -1.66
N PRO A 135 -16.45 5.43 -2.79
CA PRO A 135 -16.19 4.69 -4.00
C PRO A 135 -14.93 3.81 -3.88
N LEU A 136 -14.92 2.73 -4.65
CA LEU A 136 -13.86 1.73 -4.68
C LEU A 136 -13.57 1.33 -6.13
N ILE A 137 -12.28 1.33 -6.50
CA ILE A 137 -11.78 0.56 -7.63
C ILE A 137 -11.34 -0.78 -7.04
N GLU A 138 -12.06 -1.86 -7.35
CA GLU A 138 -11.75 -3.19 -6.80
C GLU A 138 -10.31 -3.59 -7.14
N ALA A 139 -9.64 -4.29 -6.21
CA ALA A 139 -8.21 -4.58 -6.33
C ALA A 139 -7.84 -5.28 -7.64
N ASN A 140 -8.65 -6.25 -8.09
CA ASN A 140 -8.47 -6.93 -9.37
C ASN A 140 -8.59 -5.98 -10.57
N ALA A 141 -9.58 -5.08 -10.54
CA ALA A 141 -9.74 -4.07 -11.59
C ALA A 141 -8.56 -3.07 -11.59
N TYR A 142 -8.12 -2.64 -10.41
CA TYR A 142 -6.98 -1.73 -10.25
C TYR A 142 -5.70 -2.34 -10.86
N VAL A 143 -5.37 -3.60 -10.49
CA VAL A 143 -4.22 -4.33 -11.02
C VAL A 143 -4.31 -4.48 -12.55
N TYR A 144 -5.49 -4.84 -13.07
CA TYR A 144 -5.71 -4.96 -14.51
C TYR A 144 -5.47 -3.62 -15.24
N TYR A 145 -6.04 -2.52 -14.73
CA TYR A 145 -5.92 -1.21 -15.37
C TYR A 145 -4.49 -0.66 -15.29
N VAL A 146 -3.80 -0.82 -14.16
CA VAL A 146 -2.38 -0.48 -14.03
C VAL A 146 -1.54 -1.26 -15.04
N GLN A 147 -1.80 -2.56 -15.19
CA GLN A 147 -1.08 -3.37 -16.18
C GLN A 147 -1.40 -2.96 -17.63
N ALA A 148 -2.64 -2.58 -17.92
CA ALA A 148 -3.07 -2.15 -19.25
C ALA A 148 -2.59 -0.73 -19.62
N ALA A 149 -2.22 0.09 -18.63
CA ALA A 149 -1.75 1.45 -18.84
C ALA A 149 -0.36 1.48 -19.50
N GLY A 150 -0.32 1.76 -20.81
CA GLY A 150 0.88 2.06 -21.58
C GLY A 150 1.50 0.88 -22.36
N ALA A 151 2.42 1.19 -23.27
CA ALA A 151 3.18 0.18 -24.01
C ALA A 151 4.24 -0.48 -23.09
N GLY A 152 3.92 -1.64 -22.52
CA GLY A 152 4.81 -2.43 -21.65
C GLY A 152 4.31 -2.68 -20.22
N GLY A 153 3.17 -2.09 -19.84
CA GLY A 153 2.55 -2.23 -18.51
C GLY A 153 3.25 -1.44 -17.40
N ASN A 154 2.47 -0.74 -16.56
CA ASN A 154 3.00 0.17 -15.55
C ASN A 154 3.71 -0.53 -14.37
N PHE A 155 3.52 -1.84 -14.17
CA PHE A 155 4.37 -2.57 -13.22
C PHE A 155 5.85 -2.47 -13.59
N GLY A 156 6.21 -2.15 -14.84
CA GLY A 156 7.57 -1.90 -15.28
C GLY A 156 8.32 -0.87 -14.42
N THR A 157 7.67 0.17 -13.91
CA THR A 157 8.31 1.23 -13.10
C THR A 157 8.44 0.89 -11.62
N LEU A 158 7.72 -0.12 -11.15
CA LEU A 158 7.66 -0.52 -9.74
C LEU A 158 8.70 -1.60 -9.45
N ASP A 159 9.19 -1.66 -8.21
CA ASP A 159 10.04 -2.75 -7.71
C ASP A 159 9.22 -3.75 -6.88
N VAL A 160 8.16 -3.27 -6.23
CA VAL A 160 7.25 -4.03 -5.38
C VAL A 160 5.80 -3.69 -5.73
N VAL A 161 4.94 -4.70 -5.84
CA VAL A 161 3.48 -4.54 -5.80
C VAL A 161 3.01 -4.81 -4.39
N ASP A 162 2.42 -3.77 -3.81
CA ASP A 162 1.96 -3.69 -2.44
C ASP A 162 0.43 -3.74 -2.39
N PHE A 163 -0.12 -4.56 -1.49
CA PHE A 163 -1.56 -4.68 -1.29
C PHE A 163 -1.91 -4.89 0.19
N HIS A 164 -3.11 -4.47 0.56
CA HIS A 164 -3.56 -4.41 1.95
C HIS A 164 -4.81 -5.29 2.13
N PRO A 165 -4.65 -6.58 2.46
CA PRO A 165 -5.78 -7.49 2.63
C PRO A 165 -6.38 -7.39 4.04
N TYR A 166 -7.68 -7.03 4.10
CA TYR A 166 -8.47 -6.89 5.33
C TYR A 166 -9.69 -7.82 5.33
N PHE A 167 -9.45 -9.13 5.34
CA PHE A 167 -10.50 -10.14 5.43
C PHE A 167 -10.38 -10.97 6.71
N ASN A 168 -11.45 -11.64 7.09
CA ASN A 168 -11.50 -12.43 8.32
C ASN A 168 -11.56 -13.94 8.03
N GLY A 169 -10.95 -14.73 8.92
CA GLY A 169 -11.08 -16.19 8.92
C GLY A 169 -10.90 -16.84 7.54
N THR A 170 -11.88 -17.65 7.14
CA THR A 170 -11.87 -18.40 5.87
C THR A 170 -12.12 -17.54 4.63
N ASP A 171 -12.69 -16.33 4.80
CA ASP A 171 -12.80 -15.37 3.70
C ASP A 171 -11.41 -14.89 3.29
N TYR A 172 -10.49 -14.70 4.24
CA TYR A 172 -9.12 -14.33 3.93
C TYR A 172 -8.46 -15.30 2.96
N GLU A 173 -8.51 -16.60 3.26
CA GLU A 173 -7.95 -17.62 2.36
C GLU A 173 -8.58 -17.56 0.97
N THR A 174 -9.91 -17.51 0.88
CA THR A 174 -10.60 -17.52 -0.41
C THR A 174 -10.26 -16.26 -1.23
N MET A 175 -10.40 -15.09 -0.61
CA MET A 175 -10.29 -13.80 -1.28
C MET A 175 -8.84 -13.48 -1.64
N VAL A 176 -7.89 -13.73 -0.73
CA VAL A 176 -6.46 -13.44 -0.95
C VAL A 176 -5.86 -14.45 -1.93
N THR A 177 -6.23 -15.73 -1.86
CA THR A 177 -5.79 -16.72 -2.86
C THR A 177 -6.29 -16.35 -4.26
N TYR A 178 -7.55 -15.94 -4.38
CA TYR A 178 -8.12 -15.49 -5.65
C TYR A 178 -7.33 -14.29 -6.22
N PHE A 179 -7.13 -13.26 -5.41
CA PHE A 179 -6.40 -12.06 -5.81
C PHE A 179 -4.95 -12.36 -6.18
N LEU A 180 -4.20 -13.09 -5.35
CA LEU A 180 -2.81 -13.47 -5.64
C LEU A 180 -2.70 -14.32 -6.92
N THR A 181 -3.69 -15.16 -7.21
CA THR A 181 -3.75 -15.92 -8.47
C THR A 181 -3.87 -14.99 -9.68
N GLN A 182 -4.70 -13.94 -9.60
CA GLN A 182 -4.83 -12.95 -10.68
C GLN A 182 -3.58 -12.07 -10.78
N LEU A 183 -3.08 -11.58 -9.65
CA LEU A 183 -1.90 -10.71 -9.59
C LEU A 183 -0.67 -11.42 -10.16
N ASN A 184 -0.45 -12.69 -9.83
CA ASN A 184 0.69 -13.47 -10.33
C ASN A 184 0.70 -13.64 -11.86
N GLN A 185 -0.45 -13.49 -12.53
CA GLN A 185 -0.51 -13.54 -14.00
C GLN A 185 0.03 -12.26 -14.66
N VAL A 186 0.09 -11.15 -13.93
CA VAL A 186 0.40 -9.83 -14.50
C VAL A 186 1.57 -9.10 -13.83
N VAL A 187 1.93 -9.46 -12.59
CA VAL A 187 3.00 -8.81 -11.81
C VAL A 187 4.40 -9.02 -12.40
N GLY A 188 4.60 -10.08 -13.19
CA GLY A 188 5.88 -10.40 -13.80
C GLY A 188 6.94 -10.75 -12.75
N SER A 189 8.11 -10.11 -12.84
CA SER A 189 9.25 -10.36 -11.94
C SER A 189 9.28 -9.47 -10.68
N LYS A 190 8.23 -8.68 -10.44
CA LYS A 190 8.19 -7.77 -9.29
C LYS A 190 7.90 -8.54 -8.00
N PHE A 191 8.35 -8.02 -6.87
CA PHE A 191 7.99 -8.60 -5.58
C PHE A 191 6.55 -8.28 -5.23
N VAL A 192 5.89 -9.17 -4.48
CA VAL A 192 4.52 -8.95 -3.96
C VAL A 192 4.56 -8.92 -2.44
N TRP A 193 4.14 -7.81 -1.84
CA TRP A 193 4.20 -7.60 -0.39
C TRP A 193 2.81 -7.27 0.16
N ALA A 194 2.50 -7.81 1.33
CA ALA A 194 1.27 -7.48 2.07
C ALA A 194 1.61 -6.51 3.22
N THR A 195 1.70 -5.21 2.93
CA THR A 195 2.32 -4.27 3.90
C THR A 195 1.38 -3.63 4.91
N GLU A 196 0.08 -3.86 4.76
CA GLU A 196 -0.89 -3.63 5.81
C GLU A 196 -1.84 -4.82 5.82
N THR A 197 -1.72 -5.66 6.85
CA THR A 197 -2.65 -6.76 7.03
C THR A 197 -3.02 -6.93 8.48
N ASN A 198 -4.30 -7.17 8.69
CA ASN A 198 -4.91 -7.52 9.96
C ASN A 198 -6.23 -8.24 9.66
N SER A 199 -6.87 -8.73 10.71
CA SER A 199 -8.23 -9.25 10.64
C SER A 199 -9.02 -8.72 11.82
N GLY A 200 -10.22 -8.21 11.53
CA GLY A 200 -11.15 -7.78 12.55
C GLY A 200 -11.91 -8.99 13.07
N GLY A 201 -11.85 -9.28 14.36
CA GLY A 201 -12.58 -10.42 14.90
C GLY A 201 -11.94 -11.01 16.14
N SER A 202 -12.28 -12.26 16.42
CA SER A 202 -11.72 -12.97 17.58
C SER A 202 -10.22 -13.18 17.41
N GLU A 203 -9.51 -13.38 18.53
CA GLU A 203 -8.09 -13.75 18.49
C GLU A 203 -7.86 -15.04 17.67
N SER A 204 -8.77 -16.01 17.75
CA SER A 204 -8.72 -17.23 16.95
C SER A 204 -8.82 -16.99 15.45
N ASP A 205 -9.68 -16.07 15.00
CA ASP A 205 -9.81 -15.74 13.58
C ASP A 205 -8.53 -15.09 13.05
N GLN A 206 -7.92 -14.21 13.85
CA GLN A 206 -6.66 -13.57 13.50
C GLN A 206 -5.50 -14.56 13.43
N ILE A 207 -5.47 -15.59 14.29
CA ILE A 207 -4.49 -16.68 14.19
C ILE A 207 -4.67 -17.46 12.88
N ILE A 208 -5.92 -17.72 12.45
CA ILE A 208 -6.18 -18.38 11.14
C ILE A 208 -5.62 -17.53 10.00
N VAL A 209 -5.91 -16.22 10.01
CA VAL A 209 -5.41 -15.29 8.99
C VAL A 209 -3.88 -15.21 9.02
N PHE A 210 -3.27 -15.11 10.20
CA PHE A 210 -1.82 -15.10 10.34
C PHE A 210 -1.17 -16.37 9.80
N ASN A 211 -1.75 -17.55 10.09
CA ASN A 211 -1.23 -18.82 9.56
C ASN A 211 -1.37 -18.90 8.03
N LYS A 212 -2.43 -18.33 7.45
CA LYS A 212 -2.54 -18.24 5.98
C LYS A 212 -1.55 -17.27 5.36
N LEU A 213 -1.25 -16.18 6.04
CA LEU A 213 -0.18 -15.28 5.65
C LEU A 213 1.19 -15.99 5.64
N THR A 214 1.45 -16.85 6.64
CA THR A 214 2.69 -17.65 6.66
C THR A 214 2.72 -18.70 5.55
N ASP A 215 1.59 -19.36 5.25
CA ASP A 215 1.50 -20.28 4.10
C ASP A 215 1.88 -19.57 2.78
N TYR A 216 1.42 -18.32 2.58
CA TYR A 216 1.78 -17.53 1.38
C TYR A 216 3.26 -17.12 1.35
N LEU A 217 3.87 -16.81 2.49
CA LEU A 217 5.30 -16.52 2.60
C LEU A 217 6.14 -17.77 2.27
N ASP A 218 5.78 -18.93 2.84
CA ASP A 218 6.47 -20.20 2.63
C ASP A 218 6.35 -20.69 1.18
N ALA A 219 5.18 -20.48 0.55
CA ALA A 219 4.95 -20.76 -0.85
C ALA A 219 5.56 -19.70 -1.80
N ASN A 220 6.17 -18.64 -1.26
CA ASN A 220 6.74 -17.50 -2.00
C ASN A 220 5.71 -16.80 -2.92
N TRP A 221 4.43 -16.81 -2.54
CA TRP A 221 3.39 -16.02 -3.21
C TRP A 221 3.49 -14.54 -2.86
N ILE A 222 3.99 -14.24 -1.65
CA ILE A 222 4.39 -12.92 -1.19
C ILE A 222 5.78 -13.03 -0.55
N GLN A 223 6.56 -11.95 -0.56
CA GLN A 223 7.93 -11.97 0.00
C GLN A 223 8.03 -11.30 1.37
N LYS A 224 7.11 -10.39 1.69
CA LYS A 224 7.01 -9.75 3.01
C LYS A 224 5.57 -9.49 3.38
N ALA A 225 5.33 -9.50 4.68
CA ALA A 225 4.07 -9.08 5.25
C ALA A 225 4.25 -8.31 6.55
N PHE A 226 3.34 -7.39 6.83
CA PHE A 226 3.39 -6.52 7.99
C PHE A 226 2.05 -6.60 8.73
N TRP A 227 2.08 -7.20 9.91
CA TRP A 227 0.92 -7.28 10.79
C TRP A 227 0.73 -5.97 11.55
N TYR A 228 -0.47 -5.42 11.57
CA TYR A 228 -0.78 -4.20 12.33
C TYR A 228 -0.75 -4.47 13.86
N VAL A 229 0.11 -3.75 14.61
CA VAL A 229 0.41 -4.08 16.02
C VAL A 229 -0.29 -3.15 17.03
N VAL A 230 -0.28 -1.83 16.81
CA VAL A 230 -0.74 -0.82 17.77
C VAL A 230 -1.45 0.32 17.05
N ARG A 231 -2.55 0.81 17.63
CA ARG A 231 -3.15 2.08 17.24
C ARG A 231 -2.55 3.26 17.99
N SER A 232 -2.22 4.34 17.28
CA SER A 232 -2.07 5.66 17.88
C SER A 232 -3.44 6.36 18.00
N GLY A 233 -3.87 6.66 19.22
CA GLY A 233 -4.90 7.69 19.46
C GLY A 233 -6.36 7.23 19.65
N TYR A 234 -7.04 8.07 20.44
CA TYR A 234 -8.34 7.95 21.09
C TYR A 234 -9.53 7.94 20.12
N VAL A 235 -10.16 6.79 19.83
CA VAL A 235 -11.59 6.70 19.46
C VAL A 235 -12.12 5.29 19.72
N SER A 236 -13.26 5.15 20.39
CA SER A 236 -13.92 3.89 20.76
C SER A 236 -14.29 2.99 19.58
N GLY A 237 -14.20 1.66 19.79
CA GLY A 237 -15.04 0.66 19.11
C GLY A 237 -14.28 -0.38 18.28
N ASP A 238 -13.77 0.02 17.11
CA ASP A 238 -13.41 -0.96 16.07
C ASP A 238 -11.90 -1.27 16.01
N GLY A 239 -11.02 -0.38 16.47
CA GLY A 239 -9.57 -0.54 16.35
C GLY A 239 -8.96 -1.67 17.19
N ASP A 240 -9.55 -1.98 18.35
CA ASP A 240 -9.13 -3.08 19.21
C ASP A 240 -9.43 -4.44 18.57
N ALA A 241 -10.42 -4.51 17.67
CA ALA A 241 -10.71 -5.70 16.91
C ALA A 241 -9.51 -6.14 16.05
N TYR A 242 -8.65 -5.20 15.63
CA TYR A 242 -7.50 -5.45 14.74
C TYR A 242 -6.14 -5.45 15.44
N SER A 243 -6.01 -4.79 16.60
CA SER A 243 -4.71 -4.52 17.24
C SER A 243 -4.24 -5.59 18.22
N LEU A 244 -2.94 -5.81 18.38
CA LEU A 244 -2.41 -6.69 19.43
C LEU A 244 -2.47 -6.05 20.82
N TYR A 245 -2.37 -4.72 20.85
CA TYR A 245 -2.41 -3.90 22.05
C TYR A 245 -3.58 -2.93 22.01
N ASP A 246 -4.16 -2.63 23.17
CA ASP A 246 -5.14 -1.56 23.32
C ASP A 246 -4.46 -0.17 23.31
N VAL A 247 -5.27 0.88 23.43
CA VAL A 247 -4.81 2.29 23.46
C VAL A 247 -3.88 2.60 24.64
N ASP A 248 -3.98 1.85 25.74
CA ASP A 248 -3.14 1.98 26.94
C ASP A 248 -1.89 1.08 26.86
N ARG A 249 -1.67 0.41 25.71
CA ARG A 249 -0.57 -0.51 25.42
C ARG A 249 -0.61 -1.79 26.25
N ASN A 250 -1.77 -2.20 26.77
CA ASN A 250 -1.93 -3.53 27.33
C ASN A 250 -2.05 -4.55 26.21
N LEU A 251 -1.40 -5.69 26.38
CA LEU A 251 -1.50 -6.81 25.44
C LEU A 251 -2.88 -7.46 25.56
N ILE A 252 -3.72 -7.33 24.53
CA ILE A 252 -5.10 -7.85 24.51
C ILE A 252 -5.25 -9.13 23.68
N LYS A 253 -4.22 -9.50 22.90
CA LYS A 253 -4.18 -10.73 22.10
C LYS A 253 -2.88 -11.52 22.35
N PRO A 254 -2.73 -12.12 23.54
CA PRO A 254 -1.49 -12.76 23.96
C PRO A 254 -1.11 -14.01 23.15
N ASN A 255 -2.08 -14.82 22.72
CA ASN A 255 -1.81 -16.02 21.93
C ASN A 255 -1.37 -15.66 20.52
N LEU A 256 -2.03 -14.69 19.89
CA LEU A 256 -1.64 -14.20 18.57
C LEU A 256 -0.25 -13.57 18.61
N ALA A 257 0.03 -12.74 19.62
CA ALA A 257 1.36 -12.15 19.80
C ALA A 257 2.45 -13.22 20.01
N ALA A 258 2.15 -14.28 20.77
CA ALA A 258 3.06 -15.41 20.96
C ALA A 258 3.31 -16.18 19.65
N THR A 259 2.27 -16.43 18.85
CA THR A 259 2.39 -17.07 17.53
C THR A 259 3.22 -16.22 16.57
N ILE A 260 2.93 -14.92 16.47
CA ILE A 260 3.71 -13.98 15.64
C ILE A 260 5.18 -13.99 16.06
N LYS A 261 5.44 -13.91 17.37
CA LYS A 261 6.81 -13.95 17.91
C LYS A 261 7.51 -15.26 17.53
N ALA A 262 6.88 -16.40 17.77
CA ALA A 262 7.46 -17.71 17.47
C ALA A 262 7.81 -17.85 15.98
N THR A 263 6.91 -17.41 15.08
CA THR A 263 7.17 -17.41 13.64
C THR A 263 8.29 -16.44 13.26
N VAL A 264 8.28 -15.21 13.76
CA VAL A 264 9.35 -14.24 13.45
C VAL A 264 10.71 -14.73 13.95
N GLU A 265 10.75 -15.47 15.06
CA GLU A 265 11.98 -16.05 15.60
C GLU A 265 12.60 -17.14 14.71
N THR A 266 11.83 -17.78 13.81
CA THR A 266 12.39 -18.73 12.82
C THR A 266 13.00 -18.04 11.60
N VAL A 267 12.56 -16.82 11.28
CA VAL A 267 13.11 -16.03 10.18
C VAL A 267 14.52 -15.53 10.57
N PRO A 268 15.57 -15.67 9.73
CA PRO A 268 16.89 -15.11 10.04
C PRO A 268 16.82 -13.60 10.29
N TYR A 269 17.56 -13.08 11.28
CA TYR A 269 17.51 -11.66 11.65
C TYR A 269 17.70 -10.71 10.45
N ALA A 270 18.67 -11.00 9.58
CA ALA A 270 18.93 -10.23 8.36
C ALA A 270 17.77 -10.22 7.34
N GLN A 271 16.79 -11.12 7.48
CA GLN A 271 15.59 -11.23 6.64
C GLN A 271 14.34 -10.68 7.33
N ARG A 272 14.32 -10.61 8.68
CA ARG A 272 13.23 -9.99 9.46
C ARG A 272 13.10 -8.50 9.15
N PHE A 273 14.23 -7.85 8.95
CA PHE A 273 14.30 -6.44 8.60
C PHE A 273 14.46 -6.28 7.09
N LEU A 274 14.41 -5.03 6.62
CA LEU A 274 14.71 -4.75 5.21
C LEU A 274 16.15 -5.27 4.94
N PRO A 275 16.42 -5.89 3.77
CA PRO A 275 17.76 -6.39 3.49
C PRO A 275 18.80 -5.29 3.74
N SER A 276 20.03 -5.64 4.14
CA SER A 276 21.13 -4.66 4.26
C SER A 276 21.44 -3.95 2.93
N THR A 277 20.91 -4.47 1.81
CA THR A 277 20.86 -3.81 0.50
C THR A 277 19.74 -2.79 0.34
N TYR A 278 18.99 -2.44 1.39
CA TYR A 278 18.00 -1.34 1.40
C TYR A 278 17.92 -0.58 2.75
N GLY A 279 18.93 -0.72 3.62
CA GLY A 279 19.01 -0.05 4.93
C GLY A 279 20.34 0.69 5.08
N PRO A 280 20.48 1.61 6.06
CA PRO A 280 21.76 2.23 6.35
C PRO A 280 22.80 1.14 6.64
N VAL A 281 23.95 1.24 5.98
CA VAL A 281 25.14 0.45 6.32
C VAL A 281 25.46 0.74 7.79
N GLU A 282 25.50 -0.30 8.62
CA GLU A 282 25.94 -0.22 10.02
C GLU A 282 27.38 0.31 10.14
#